data_AF-A0A7X7JR17-F1
#
_entry.id   AF-A0A7X7JR17-F1
#
_cell.length_a   1.000
_cell.length_b   1.000
_cell.length_c   1.000
_cell.angle_alpha   90.00
_cell.angle_beta   90.00
_cell.angle_gamma   90.00
#
_symmetry.space_group_name_H-M   'P 1'
#
loop_
_entity.id
_entity.type
_entity.pdbx_description
1 polymer ?
#
loop_
_entity_poly.entity_id
_entity_poly.type
_entity_poly.pdbx_seq_one_letter_code
_entity_poly.pdbx_strand_id
1 'polypeptide(L)'
;MRRRAMPMIAALLSALLVLVGCAPGEETPPTGGFLDPDAAFESMLSWLQATYPDAAPDDGLAWVSEDVVVTDADGQPLVGAAERRYTATGWVADVTWAVVAPEYLVYQITLKSPVSGWFWEGSVKAQGGRVSEDTGLQQMTESLASELAMEYVKGSPTYIASGMSGTLVIVDSLQAPGAYAWTFVLDFESRHSGYGYDDGQPVLQVITPHRAAVTVASMEVVEAVMDGRWDMMAQQFMRMSEESARDIAGLFVRNSPTFVFDGILGTLELAETLYPDVENAFTFVFRFESAHAGYGDRTGQVLAEVITPHEAHVTVQDGAVVSALMDGTWDMLQQKLV
;
A
#
# COMPACT_ATOMS: atom_id res chain seq x y z
N MET A 1 29.88 3.45 2.55
CA MET A 1 30.04 4.91 2.73
C MET A 1 29.80 5.62 1.39
N ARG A 2 28.55 6.00 1.14
CA ARG A 2 28.03 7.04 0.22
C ARG A 2 26.52 6.83 0.19
N ARG A 3 25.82 7.52 1.09
CA ARG A 3 24.36 7.61 1.11
C ARG A 3 23.93 8.34 -0.17
N ARG A 4 23.10 7.72 -0.99
CA ARG A 4 22.34 8.42 -2.01
C ARG A 4 20.91 8.49 -1.50
N ALA A 5 20.56 9.70 -1.06
CA ALA A 5 19.21 10.09 -0.73
C ALA A 5 18.31 9.93 -1.97
N MET A 6 17.08 9.47 -1.75
CA MET A 6 16.00 9.50 -2.74
C MET A 6 15.00 10.57 -2.29
N PRO A 7 14.45 11.37 -3.22
CA PRO A 7 14.10 12.77 -2.97
C PRO A 7 12.65 12.95 -2.53
N MET A 8 12.44 13.87 -1.57
CA MET A 8 11.22 14.66 -1.51
C MET A 8 11.06 15.40 -2.83
N ILE A 9 9.90 15.26 -3.46
CA ILE A 9 9.48 16.10 -4.59
C ILE A 9 9.27 17.51 -4.03
N ALA A 10 10.33 18.31 -4.06
CA ALA A 10 10.26 19.76 -3.86
C ALA A 10 10.00 20.39 -5.23
N ALA A 11 8.83 21.01 -5.40
CA ALA A 11 8.55 21.85 -6.55
C ALA A 11 9.44 23.10 -6.49
N LEU A 12 10.55 23.07 -7.23
CA LEU A 12 11.49 24.18 -7.39
C LEU A 12 11.04 25.07 -8.56
N LEU A 13 10.26 26.11 -8.28
CA LEU A 13 10.00 27.18 -9.25
C LEU A 13 11.14 28.20 -9.20
N SER A 14 12.03 28.08 -10.19
CA SER A 14 13.07 29.05 -10.48
C SER A 14 12.45 30.23 -11.24
N ALA A 15 12.41 31.40 -10.63
CA ALA A 15 12.11 32.66 -11.32
C ALA A 15 13.31 33.59 -11.22
N LEU A 16 14.12 33.59 -12.28
CA LEU A 16 15.11 34.63 -12.56
C LEU A 16 14.37 35.80 -13.21
N LEU A 17 14.32 36.96 -12.56
CA LEU A 17 13.97 38.21 -13.23
C LEU A 17 14.86 39.36 -12.77
N VAL A 18 15.37 40.04 -13.78
CA VAL A 18 16.38 41.10 -13.76
C VAL A 18 15.82 42.37 -13.13
N LEU A 19 16.67 43.01 -12.31
CA LEU A 19 16.50 44.32 -11.69
C LEU A 19 16.36 45.45 -12.73
N VAL A 20 15.36 46.32 -12.54
CA VAL A 20 15.48 47.77 -12.73
C VAL A 20 14.61 48.45 -11.66
N GLY A 21 15.23 49.29 -10.84
CA GLY A 21 14.62 49.86 -9.63
C GLY A 21 13.95 51.22 -9.79
N CYS A 22 13.36 51.69 -8.68
CA CYS A 22 13.53 53.04 -8.13
C CYS A 22 12.84 53.16 -6.75
N ALA A 23 13.65 53.54 -5.75
CA ALA A 23 13.37 54.16 -4.44
C ALA A 23 12.42 53.47 -3.41
N PRO A 24 12.82 53.43 -2.11
CA PRO A 24 12.05 52.80 -1.06
C PRO A 24 10.97 53.77 -0.55
N GLY A 25 9.71 53.41 -0.75
CA GLY A 25 8.70 53.75 0.25
C GLY A 25 8.89 52.76 1.39
N GLU A 26 9.29 53.23 2.57
CA GLU A 26 9.03 52.49 3.81
C GLU A 26 7.51 52.42 3.97
N GLU A 27 6.89 51.46 3.30
CA GLU A 27 5.63 50.92 3.77
C GLU A 27 5.97 50.17 5.05
N THR A 28 5.73 50.84 6.18
CA THR A 28 5.48 50.16 7.46
C THR A 28 4.66 48.90 7.14
N PRO A 29 5.15 47.69 7.44
CA PRO A 29 4.38 46.48 7.22
C PRO A 29 3.03 46.68 7.91
N PRO A 30 1.89 46.42 7.24
CA PRO A 30 0.61 46.50 7.91
C PRO A 30 0.70 45.62 9.15
N THR A 31 0.35 46.19 10.30
CA THR A 31 0.17 45.51 11.58
C THR A 31 -1.09 44.64 11.51
N GLY A 32 -1.16 43.76 10.52
CA GLY A 32 -2.09 42.65 10.49
C GLY A 32 -1.51 41.56 11.39
N GLY A 33 -2.29 41.10 12.36
CA GLY A 33 -1.89 39.97 13.20
C GLY A 33 -1.59 38.74 12.34
N PHE A 34 -0.59 37.96 12.76
CA PHE A 34 -0.39 36.62 12.19
C PHE A 34 -1.49 35.70 12.72
N LEU A 35 -2.08 34.90 11.84
CA LEU A 35 -3.03 33.88 12.25
C LEU A 35 -2.31 32.73 12.96
N ASP A 36 -2.89 32.28 14.07
CA ASP A 36 -2.61 30.97 14.63
C ASP A 36 -3.36 29.88 13.83
N PRO A 37 -3.15 28.58 14.12
CA PRO A 37 -3.80 27.50 13.37
C PRO A 37 -5.33 27.58 13.43
N ASP A 38 -5.90 27.98 14.56
CA ASP A 38 -7.35 28.03 14.77
C ASP A 38 -7.95 29.15 13.90
N ALA A 39 -7.35 30.34 13.91
CA ALA A 39 -7.81 31.46 13.08
C ALA A 39 -7.59 31.21 11.58
N ALA A 40 -6.57 30.44 11.20
CA ALA A 40 -6.37 30.01 9.82
C ALA A 40 -7.45 29.02 9.37
N PHE A 41 -7.80 28.05 10.23
CA PHE A 41 -8.88 27.10 9.98
C PHE A 41 -10.24 27.81 9.82
N GLU A 42 -10.58 28.76 10.70
CA GLU A 42 -11.81 29.56 10.59
C GLU A 42 -11.84 30.44 9.32
N SER A 43 -10.68 30.97 8.92
CA SER A 43 -10.55 31.74 7.67
C SER A 43 -10.82 30.86 6.44
N MET A 44 -10.36 29.61 6.47
CA MET A 44 -10.63 28.62 5.43
C MET A 44 -12.13 28.25 5.40
N LEU A 45 -12.76 27.97 6.54
CA LEU A 45 -14.19 27.65 6.59
C LEU A 45 -15.05 28.78 6.02
N SER A 46 -14.79 30.02 6.45
CA SER A 46 -15.49 31.21 5.94
C SER A 46 -15.34 31.36 4.41
N TRP A 47 -14.14 31.06 3.90
CA TRP A 47 -13.87 31.12 2.46
C TRP A 47 -14.59 30.01 1.70
N LEU A 48 -14.61 28.79 2.23
CA LEU A 48 -15.32 27.66 1.63
C LEU A 48 -16.82 27.89 1.59
N GLN A 49 -17.41 28.41 2.64
CA GLN A 49 -18.86 28.70 2.68
C GLN A 49 -19.24 29.79 1.69
N ALA A 50 -18.38 30.80 1.50
CA ALA A 50 -18.60 31.84 0.50
C ALA A 50 -18.49 31.29 -0.94
N THR A 51 -17.58 30.34 -1.17
CA THR A 51 -17.27 29.79 -2.51
C THR A 51 -18.19 28.62 -2.89
N TYR A 52 -18.52 27.76 -1.93
CA TYR A 52 -19.23 26.49 -2.06
C TYR A 52 -20.39 26.37 -1.05
N PRO A 53 -21.37 27.28 -1.06
CA PRO A 53 -22.39 27.38 -0.01
C PRO A 53 -23.24 26.11 0.16
N ASP A 54 -23.40 25.30 -0.89
CA ASP A 54 -24.21 24.08 -0.86
C ASP A 54 -23.42 22.81 -0.50
N ALA A 55 -22.09 22.90 -0.40
CA ALA A 55 -21.20 21.75 -0.19
C ALA A 55 -20.27 21.90 1.02
N ALA A 56 -19.95 23.13 1.42
CA ALA A 56 -19.09 23.43 2.55
C ALA A 56 -19.72 22.98 3.89
N PRO A 57 -18.92 22.80 4.95
CA PRO A 57 -19.44 22.52 6.28
C PRO A 57 -20.39 23.63 6.78
N ASP A 58 -21.48 23.25 7.43
CA ASP A 58 -22.45 24.19 7.98
C ASP A 58 -21.82 25.13 9.04
N ASP A 59 -22.22 26.42 9.02
CA ASP A 59 -21.79 27.47 9.97
C ASP A 59 -21.97 27.13 11.45
N GLY A 60 -22.88 26.20 11.77
CA GLY A 60 -23.25 25.85 13.14
C GLY A 60 -22.54 24.61 13.71
N LEU A 61 -21.59 24.02 12.97
CA LEU A 61 -20.90 22.82 13.43
C LEU A 61 -20.00 23.12 14.64
N ALA A 62 -20.13 22.29 15.67
CA ALA A 62 -19.24 22.33 16.81
C ALA A 62 -17.97 21.54 16.51
N TRP A 63 -16.87 22.26 16.26
CA TRP A 63 -15.55 21.69 16.02
C TRP A 63 -14.80 21.46 17.34
N VAL A 64 -14.13 20.32 17.43
CA VAL A 64 -13.17 20.01 18.48
C VAL A 64 -11.80 19.89 17.83
N SER A 65 -10.78 20.50 18.43
CA SER A 65 -9.40 20.41 17.94
C SER A 65 -8.48 19.67 18.90
N GLU A 66 -7.49 18.97 18.34
CA GLU A 66 -6.42 18.31 19.07
C GLU A 66 -5.09 18.43 18.32
N ASP A 67 -3.99 18.56 19.06
CA ASP A 67 -2.64 18.54 18.47
C ASP A 67 -2.24 17.10 18.15
N VAL A 68 -1.74 16.88 16.93
CA VAL A 68 -1.30 15.58 16.45
C VAL A 68 0.23 15.52 16.45
N VAL A 69 0.79 14.44 16.99
CA VAL A 69 2.24 14.21 16.96
C VAL A 69 2.63 13.78 15.56
N VAL A 70 3.29 14.67 14.82
CA VAL A 70 3.88 14.36 13.52
C VAL A 70 5.10 13.47 13.74
N THR A 71 5.17 12.33 13.04
CA THR A 71 6.31 11.39 13.14
C THR A 71 7.04 11.25 11.81
N ASP A 72 8.32 10.86 11.87
CA ASP A 72 9.07 10.40 10.71
C ASP A 72 8.74 8.94 10.33
N ALA A 73 9.43 8.41 9.33
CA ALA A 73 9.24 7.05 8.84
C ALA A 73 9.58 5.96 9.88
N ASP A 74 10.36 6.28 10.90
CA ASP A 74 10.73 5.37 12.00
C ASP A 74 9.80 5.54 13.22
N GLY A 75 8.73 6.33 13.07
CA GLY A 75 7.75 6.60 14.12
C GLY A 75 8.24 7.56 15.21
N GLN A 76 9.33 8.29 14.98
CA GLN A 76 9.87 9.26 15.93
C GLN A 76 9.25 10.64 15.72
N PRO A 77 8.98 11.43 16.78
CA PRO A 77 8.45 12.79 16.63
C PRO A 77 9.33 13.67 15.74
N LEU A 78 8.73 14.26 14.71
CA LEU A 78 9.41 15.10 13.73
C LEU A 78 9.54 16.53 14.24
N VAL A 79 10.77 16.94 14.59
CA VAL A 79 11.04 18.30 15.04
C VAL A 79 10.90 19.29 13.89
N GLY A 80 10.17 20.38 14.12
CA GLY A 80 9.98 21.45 13.14
C GLY A 80 8.74 21.28 12.25
N ALA A 81 7.94 20.23 12.48
CA ALA A 81 6.61 20.07 11.92
C ALA A 81 5.57 20.07 13.05
N ALA A 82 4.38 20.56 12.76
CA ALA A 82 3.25 20.52 13.67
C ALA A 82 1.96 20.30 12.89
N GLU A 83 1.00 19.64 13.53
CA GLU A 83 -0.29 19.31 12.97
C GLU A 83 -1.37 19.48 14.02
N ARG A 84 -2.53 19.97 13.60
CA ARG A 84 -3.73 20.05 14.41
C ARG A 84 -4.90 19.48 13.63
N ARG A 85 -5.60 18.53 14.25
CA ARG A 85 -6.81 17.91 13.71
C ARG A 85 -8.03 18.59 14.28
N TYR A 86 -9.00 18.89 13.42
CA TYR A 86 -10.31 19.42 13.76
C TYR A 86 -11.36 18.39 13.37
N THR A 87 -12.25 18.05 14.30
CA THR A 87 -13.34 17.10 14.06
C THR A 87 -14.67 17.74 14.40
N ALA A 88 -15.64 17.58 13.51
CA ALA A 88 -17.04 17.91 13.73
C ALA A 88 -17.93 16.77 13.22
N THR A 89 -19.24 16.90 13.40
CA THR A 89 -20.20 15.92 12.91
C THR A 89 -20.05 15.72 11.39
N GLY A 90 -19.54 14.56 10.99
CA GLY A 90 -19.37 14.19 9.58
C GLY A 90 -18.17 14.81 8.87
N TRP A 91 -17.35 15.61 9.55
CA TRP A 91 -16.21 16.30 8.95
C TRP A 91 -14.94 16.14 9.78
N VAL A 92 -13.82 16.05 9.07
CA VAL A 92 -12.46 16.05 9.64
C VAL A 92 -11.61 17.00 8.81
N ALA A 93 -10.79 17.81 9.48
CA ALA A 93 -9.79 18.62 8.83
C ALA A 93 -8.44 18.47 9.52
N ASP A 94 -7.38 18.34 8.74
CA ASP A 94 -6.01 18.32 9.23
C ASP A 94 -5.30 19.58 8.76
N VAL A 95 -4.70 20.32 9.70
CA VAL A 95 -3.95 21.54 9.46
C VAL A 95 -2.49 21.28 9.82
N THR A 96 -1.60 21.32 8.84
CA THR A 96 -0.19 20.99 8.99
C THR A 96 0.69 22.17 8.61
N TRP A 97 1.76 22.42 9.37
CA TRP A 97 2.70 23.51 9.09
C TRP A 97 4.12 23.19 9.55
N ALA A 98 5.08 23.86 8.91
CA ALA A 98 6.45 23.91 9.39
C ALA A 98 6.60 24.98 10.47
N VAL A 99 7.32 24.68 11.56
CA VAL A 99 7.58 25.62 12.64
C VAL A 99 8.66 26.61 12.20
N VAL A 100 8.23 27.71 11.59
CA VAL A 100 9.08 28.78 11.05
C VAL A 100 8.62 30.16 11.54
N ALA A 101 9.36 31.20 11.19
CA ALA A 101 8.97 32.57 11.51
C ALA A 101 7.59 32.92 10.89
N PRO A 102 6.70 33.66 11.60
CA PRO A 102 5.31 33.86 11.20
C PRO A 102 5.11 34.44 9.79
N GLU A 103 6.06 35.25 9.30
CA GLU A 103 6.05 35.82 7.95
C GLU A 103 6.22 34.79 6.82
N TYR A 104 6.77 33.62 7.14
CA TYR A 104 6.91 32.49 6.21
C TYR A 104 5.93 31.35 6.49
N LEU A 105 5.11 31.49 7.52
CA LEU A 105 4.23 30.44 7.99
C LEU A 105 3.03 30.26 7.05
N VAL A 106 2.87 29.04 6.56
CA VAL A 106 1.76 28.60 5.70
C VAL A 106 1.16 27.36 6.32
N TYR A 107 -0.14 27.40 6.57
CA TYR A 107 -0.94 26.28 7.02
C TYR A 107 -1.44 25.52 5.81
N GLN A 108 -1.01 24.27 5.63
CA GLN A 108 -1.58 23.34 4.67
C GLN A 108 -2.81 22.70 5.31
N ILE A 109 -3.91 22.61 4.58
CA ILE A 109 -5.19 22.19 5.12
C ILE A 109 -5.83 21.19 4.18
N THR A 110 -6.18 20.04 4.73
CA THR A 110 -7.05 19.06 4.07
C THR A 110 -8.37 19.00 4.82
N LEU A 111 -9.50 19.10 4.13
CA LEU A 111 -10.84 18.99 4.70
C LEU A 111 -11.57 17.84 4.03
N LYS A 112 -12.19 16.96 4.82
CA LYS A 112 -12.87 15.76 4.34
C LYS A 112 -14.20 15.54 5.06
N SER A 113 -15.18 15.00 4.34
CA SER A 113 -16.41 14.44 4.89
C SER A 113 -16.46 12.95 4.57
N PRO A 114 -16.06 12.06 5.49
CA PRO A 114 -16.15 10.61 5.29
C PRO A 114 -17.58 10.11 5.00
N VAL A 115 -18.59 10.86 5.48
CA VAL A 115 -20.01 10.47 5.36
C VAL A 115 -20.66 10.91 4.06
N SER A 116 -20.18 11.98 3.43
CA SER A 116 -20.74 12.54 2.19
C SER A 116 -19.73 12.61 1.04
N GLY A 117 -18.51 12.14 1.26
CA GLY A 117 -17.43 12.05 0.28
C GLY A 117 -16.83 13.40 -0.10
N TRP A 118 -17.21 14.51 0.52
CA TRP A 118 -16.63 15.81 0.18
C TRP A 118 -15.17 15.88 0.60
N PHE A 119 -14.36 16.53 -0.23
CA PHE A 119 -12.94 16.71 0.01
C PHE A 119 -12.45 18.02 -0.60
N TRP A 120 -11.54 18.69 0.10
CA TRP A 120 -10.86 19.90 -0.34
C TRP A 120 -9.42 19.93 0.17
N GLU A 121 -8.52 20.50 -0.62
CA GLU A 121 -7.14 20.78 -0.22
C GLU A 121 -6.74 22.19 -0.60
N GLY A 122 -6.00 22.82 0.29
CA GLY A 122 -5.39 24.10 0.02
C GLY A 122 -4.56 24.59 1.19
N SER A 123 -4.32 25.90 1.23
CA SER A 123 -3.48 26.50 2.23
C SER A 123 -3.93 27.89 2.65
N VAL A 124 -3.53 28.29 3.86
CA VAL A 124 -3.75 29.63 4.39
C VAL A 124 -2.42 30.22 4.83
N LYS A 125 -2.07 31.39 4.29
CA LYS A 125 -0.89 32.15 4.77
C LYS A 125 -1.20 32.76 6.13
N ALA A 126 -0.33 32.54 7.11
CA ALA A 126 -0.48 33.13 8.44
C ALA A 126 -0.48 34.66 8.38
N GLN A 127 0.36 35.24 7.51
CA GLN A 127 0.33 36.66 7.22
C GLN A 127 -0.82 37.00 6.27
N GLY A 128 -1.77 37.79 6.75
CA GLY A 128 -2.88 38.33 5.94
C GLY A 128 -3.99 37.33 5.61
N GLY A 129 -3.92 36.08 6.09
CA GLY A 129 -5.01 35.11 6.03
C GLY A 129 -5.43 34.69 4.62
N ARG A 130 -4.54 34.81 3.64
CA ARG A 130 -4.88 34.48 2.24
C ARG A 130 -5.04 32.98 2.07
N VAL A 131 -6.26 32.56 1.73
CA VAL A 131 -6.60 31.20 1.29
C VAL A 131 -6.13 31.00 -0.16
N SER A 132 -5.51 29.86 -0.42
CA SER A 132 -5.17 29.36 -1.76
C SER A 132 -5.71 27.94 -1.87
N GLU A 133 -6.27 27.60 -3.01
CA GLU A 133 -6.84 26.28 -3.28
C GLU A 133 -5.90 25.49 -4.17
N ASP A 134 -5.65 24.23 -3.78
CA ASP A 134 -4.87 23.27 -4.57
C ASP A 134 -5.83 22.27 -5.25
N THR A 135 -6.80 21.76 -4.47
CA THR A 135 -7.91 20.94 -4.96
C THR A 135 -9.24 21.51 -4.49
N GLY A 136 -10.08 21.94 -5.44
CA GLY A 136 -11.41 22.49 -5.13
C GLY A 136 -12.36 21.50 -4.48
N LEU A 137 -13.34 22.04 -3.75
CA LEU A 137 -14.24 21.23 -2.92
C LEU A 137 -15.09 20.36 -3.84
N GLN A 138 -14.82 19.07 -3.82
CA GLN A 138 -15.41 18.11 -4.73
C GLN A 138 -15.79 16.82 -4.00
N GLN A 139 -16.78 16.12 -4.54
CA GLN A 139 -17.18 14.84 -4.00
C GLN A 139 -16.27 13.74 -4.54
N MET A 140 -15.87 12.82 -3.68
CA MET A 140 -15.09 11.67 -4.06
C MET A 140 -15.91 10.78 -5.00
N THR A 141 -15.31 10.49 -6.14
CA THR A 141 -15.85 9.58 -7.15
C THR A 141 -14.98 8.35 -7.25
N GLU A 142 -15.52 7.26 -7.80
CA GLU A 142 -14.73 6.07 -8.11
C GLU A 142 -13.55 6.40 -9.02
N SER A 143 -13.72 7.33 -9.98
CA SER A 143 -12.63 7.77 -10.86
C SER A 143 -11.48 8.38 -10.07
N LEU A 144 -11.77 9.32 -9.15
CA LEU A 144 -10.75 9.96 -8.32
C LEU A 144 -10.08 8.95 -7.38
N ALA A 145 -10.86 8.04 -6.79
CA ALA A 145 -10.33 6.97 -5.95
C ALA A 145 -9.41 6.02 -6.75
N SER A 146 -9.75 5.75 -8.01
CA SER A 146 -8.94 4.90 -8.90
C SER A 146 -7.60 5.56 -9.25
N GLU A 147 -7.58 6.88 -9.46
CA GLU A 147 -6.36 7.64 -9.69
C GLU A 147 -5.44 7.57 -8.48
N LEU A 148 -5.96 7.78 -7.27
CA LEU A 148 -5.20 7.65 -6.02
C LEU A 148 -4.63 6.23 -5.85
N ALA A 149 -5.41 5.19 -6.14
CA ALA A 149 -4.93 3.81 -6.08
C ALA A 149 -3.78 3.55 -7.08
N MET A 150 -3.88 4.06 -8.31
CA MET A 150 -2.80 3.96 -9.30
C MET A 150 -1.54 4.71 -8.86
N GLU A 151 -1.70 5.93 -8.35
CA GLU A 151 -0.58 6.71 -7.83
C GLU A 151 0.11 6.03 -6.65
N TYR A 152 -0.67 5.43 -5.75
CA TYR A 152 -0.14 4.65 -4.64
C TYR A 152 0.71 3.46 -5.12
N VAL A 153 0.22 2.66 -6.08
CA VAL A 153 1.01 1.54 -6.64
C VAL A 153 2.26 2.07 -7.35
N LYS A 154 2.16 3.15 -8.13
CA LYS A 154 3.32 3.77 -8.81
C LYS A 154 4.37 4.29 -7.83
N GLY A 155 3.93 4.80 -6.68
CA GLY A 155 4.77 5.29 -5.59
C GLY A 155 5.31 4.18 -4.69
N SER A 156 4.81 2.93 -4.84
CA SER A 156 5.22 1.83 -3.97
C SER A 156 6.67 1.41 -4.23
N PRO A 157 7.41 0.96 -3.19
CA PRO A 157 8.80 0.54 -3.34
C PRO A 157 9.01 -0.54 -4.39
N THR A 158 8.14 -1.56 -4.44
CA THR A 158 8.19 -2.63 -5.44
C THR A 158 8.13 -2.08 -6.88
N TYR A 159 7.18 -1.18 -7.14
CA TYR A 159 7.00 -0.61 -8.48
C TYR A 159 8.14 0.34 -8.85
N ILE A 160 8.59 1.20 -7.92
CA ILE A 160 9.72 2.10 -8.13
C ILE A 160 11.01 1.32 -8.41
N ALA A 161 11.25 0.23 -7.66
CA ALA A 161 12.48 -0.55 -7.76
C ALA A 161 12.58 -1.31 -9.08
N SER A 162 11.49 -1.94 -9.53
CA SER A 162 11.57 -2.87 -10.67
C SER A 162 10.36 -2.90 -11.61
N GLY A 163 9.31 -2.13 -11.31
CA GLY A 163 8.09 -2.05 -12.10
C GLY A 163 8.34 -1.66 -13.56
N MET A 164 7.59 -2.28 -14.46
CA MET A 164 7.64 -2.00 -15.89
C MET A 164 6.60 -0.93 -16.24
N SER A 165 7.09 0.27 -16.52
CA SER A 165 6.25 1.39 -16.95
C SER A 165 5.37 0.98 -18.14
N GLY A 166 4.07 1.26 -18.06
CA GLY A 166 3.09 0.91 -19.09
C GLY A 166 2.39 -0.44 -18.91
N THR A 167 2.80 -1.26 -17.93
CA THR A 167 2.11 -2.52 -17.60
C THR A 167 1.06 -2.39 -16.51
N LEU A 168 1.12 -1.30 -15.71
CA LEU A 168 0.17 -1.06 -14.62
C LEU A 168 -1.21 -0.71 -15.16
N VAL A 169 -2.18 -1.57 -14.87
CA VAL A 169 -3.57 -1.42 -15.28
C VAL A 169 -4.51 -1.82 -14.14
N ILE A 170 -5.64 -1.13 -14.03
CA ILE A 170 -6.74 -1.59 -13.18
C ILE A 170 -7.47 -2.69 -13.94
N VAL A 171 -7.62 -3.86 -13.33
CA VAL A 171 -8.29 -5.04 -13.91
C VAL A 171 -9.65 -5.33 -13.27
N ASP A 172 -9.89 -4.81 -12.07
CA ASP A 172 -11.18 -4.93 -11.39
C ASP A 172 -11.40 -3.74 -10.43
N SER A 173 -12.67 -3.42 -10.15
CA SER A 173 -13.07 -2.48 -9.10
C SER A 173 -14.27 -3.04 -8.33
N LEU A 174 -14.15 -3.03 -7.01
CA LEU A 174 -15.14 -3.58 -6.09
C LEU A 174 -15.56 -2.50 -5.10
N GLN A 175 -16.86 -2.39 -4.85
CA GLN A 175 -17.35 -1.56 -3.75
C GLN A 175 -16.86 -2.14 -2.42
N ALA A 176 -16.17 -1.32 -1.64
CA ALA A 176 -15.66 -1.71 -0.33
C ALA A 176 -16.69 -1.39 0.77
N PRO A 177 -16.61 -2.02 1.95
CA PRO A 177 -17.46 -1.66 3.08
C PRO A 177 -17.24 -0.20 3.49
N GLY A 178 -18.31 0.59 3.55
CA GLY A 178 -18.28 2.01 3.93
C GLY A 178 -18.87 2.92 2.88
N ALA A 179 -19.12 4.17 3.23
CA ALA A 179 -19.49 5.19 2.26
C ALA A 179 -18.25 5.65 1.51
N TYR A 180 -18.35 5.82 0.18
CA TYR A 180 -17.26 6.29 -0.67
C TYR A 180 -15.98 5.46 -0.47
N ALA A 181 -16.08 4.15 -0.66
CA ALA A 181 -14.96 3.24 -0.49
C ALA A 181 -14.92 2.22 -1.63
N TRP A 182 -13.75 2.04 -2.23
CA TRP A 182 -13.54 1.12 -3.34
C TRP A 182 -12.25 0.34 -3.15
N THR A 183 -12.26 -0.93 -3.54
CA THR A 183 -11.05 -1.72 -3.72
C THR A 183 -10.77 -1.85 -5.20
N PHE A 184 -9.60 -1.38 -5.64
CA PHE A 184 -9.12 -1.54 -6.99
C PHE A 184 -8.12 -2.69 -7.05
N VAL A 185 -8.31 -3.58 -8.02
CA VAL A 185 -7.34 -4.65 -8.32
C VAL A 185 -6.52 -4.18 -9.51
N LEU A 186 -5.20 -4.08 -9.32
CA LEU A 186 -4.26 -3.60 -10.31
C LEU A 186 -3.26 -4.70 -10.66
N ASP A 187 -3.07 -4.96 -11.95
CA ASP A 187 -2.02 -5.85 -12.43
C ASP A 187 -0.86 -5.02 -13.00
N PHE A 188 0.38 -5.47 -12.77
CA PHE A 188 1.57 -4.92 -13.42
C PHE A 188 2.69 -5.96 -13.50
N GLU A 189 3.70 -5.71 -14.34
CA GLU A 189 4.90 -6.54 -14.41
C GLU A 189 6.08 -5.85 -13.73
N SER A 190 6.89 -6.63 -13.03
CA SER A 190 8.18 -6.23 -12.45
C SER A 190 9.32 -6.99 -13.12
N ARG A 191 10.52 -6.39 -13.17
CA ARG A 191 11.73 -7.07 -13.68
C ARG A 191 12.31 -8.08 -12.69
N HIS A 192 11.88 -8.04 -11.43
CA HIS A 192 12.32 -8.92 -10.36
C HIS A 192 11.12 -9.46 -9.59
N SER A 193 11.31 -10.55 -8.85
CA SER A 193 10.28 -11.19 -8.02
C SER A 193 10.16 -10.63 -6.60
N GLY A 194 10.86 -9.53 -6.29
CA GLY A 194 10.97 -8.94 -4.96
C GLY A 194 9.77 -8.08 -4.55
N TYR A 195 9.72 -7.75 -3.26
CA TYR A 195 8.74 -6.84 -2.68
C TYR A 195 9.44 -5.77 -1.86
N GLY A 196 8.85 -4.58 -1.81
CA GLY A 196 9.30 -3.52 -0.92
C GLY A 196 10.61 -2.88 -1.37
N TYR A 197 11.39 -2.41 -0.39
CA TYR A 197 12.73 -1.90 -0.63
C TYR A 197 13.69 -3.09 -0.77
N ASP A 198 14.23 -3.33 -1.97
CA ASP A 198 15.17 -4.43 -2.26
C ASP A 198 16.56 -4.19 -1.61
N ASP A 199 16.63 -4.01 -0.28
CA ASP A 199 17.86 -3.66 0.47
C ASP A 199 18.79 -4.86 0.71
N GLY A 200 19.13 -5.56 -0.36
CA GLY A 200 20.14 -6.63 -0.36
C GLY A 200 19.58 -8.05 -0.36
N GLN A 201 18.26 -8.22 -0.51
CA GLN A 201 17.69 -9.53 -0.77
C GLN A 201 18.04 -10.02 -2.19
N PRO A 202 18.45 -11.28 -2.35
CA PRO A 202 18.67 -11.86 -3.68
C PRO A 202 17.33 -12.03 -4.39
N VAL A 203 16.96 -11.05 -5.21
CA VAL A 203 15.76 -11.13 -6.06
C VAL A 203 16.09 -11.85 -7.37
N LEU A 204 15.19 -12.74 -7.81
CA LEU A 204 15.34 -13.39 -9.11
C LEU A 204 15.13 -12.36 -10.21
N GLN A 205 16.03 -12.32 -11.19
CA GLN A 205 15.88 -11.47 -12.39
C GLN A 205 14.95 -12.15 -13.39
N VAL A 206 13.67 -12.17 -13.06
CA VAL A 206 12.61 -12.74 -13.87
C VAL A 206 11.45 -11.76 -13.93
N ILE A 207 10.87 -11.61 -15.12
CA ILE A 207 9.65 -10.84 -15.28
C ILE A 207 8.57 -11.51 -14.43
N THR A 208 8.12 -10.80 -13.41
CA THR A 208 7.17 -11.31 -12.43
C THR A 208 5.90 -10.47 -12.51
N PRO A 209 4.74 -11.09 -12.79
CA PRO A 209 3.46 -10.40 -12.70
C PRO A 209 3.11 -10.20 -11.23
N HIS A 210 2.59 -9.02 -10.90
CA HIS A 210 2.06 -8.68 -9.60
C HIS A 210 0.61 -8.22 -9.73
N ARG A 211 -0.17 -8.55 -8.71
CA ARG A 211 -1.54 -8.10 -8.52
C ARG A 211 -1.65 -7.37 -7.18
N ALA A 212 -1.92 -6.08 -7.21
CA ALA A 212 -2.17 -5.27 -6.02
C ALA A 212 -3.68 -5.07 -5.82
N ALA A 213 -4.18 -5.32 -4.62
CA ALA A 213 -5.50 -4.89 -4.18
C ALA A 213 -5.31 -3.65 -3.30
N VAL A 214 -5.85 -2.50 -3.71
CA VAL A 214 -5.73 -1.23 -3.01
C VAL A 214 -7.12 -0.72 -2.67
N THR A 215 -7.40 -0.58 -1.37
CA THR A 215 -8.65 -0.02 -0.87
C THR A 215 -8.46 1.46 -0.56
N VAL A 216 -9.26 2.28 -1.23
CA VAL A 216 -9.35 3.72 -1.02
C VAL A 216 -10.66 4.02 -0.32
N ALA A 217 -10.58 4.72 0.80
CA ALA A 217 -11.73 5.23 1.54
C ALA A 217 -11.43 6.65 2.04
N SER A 218 -12.42 7.54 1.95
CA SER A 218 -12.31 8.95 2.35
C SER A 218 -11.04 9.67 1.83
N MET A 219 -10.70 9.51 0.55
CA MET A 219 -9.50 10.09 -0.09
C MET A 219 -8.16 9.61 0.51
N GLU A 220 -8.16 8.45 1.15
CA GLU A 220 -6.97 7.83 1.71
C GLU A 220 -6.88 6.38 1.27
N VAL A 221 -5.65 5.91 1.07
CA VAL A 221 -5.40 4.47 0.96
C VAL A 221 -5.40 3.90 2.36
N VAL A 222 -6.40 3.04 2.64
CA VAL A 222 -6.62 2.45 3.98
C VAL A 222 -6.16 1.00 4.05
N GLU A 223 -6.02 0.34 2.90
CA GLU A 223 -5.48 -1.01 2.79
C GLU A 223 -4.78 -1.16 1.43
N ALA A 224 -3.65 -1.82 1.40
CA ALA A 224 -2.97 -2.15 0.15
C ALA A 224 -2.17 -3.45 0.29
N VAL A 225 -2.56 -4.47 -0.48
CA VAL A 225 -1.97 -5.81 -0.42
C VAL A 225 -1.51 -6.23 -1.81
N MET A 226 -0.25 -6.66 -1.93
CA MET A 226 0.31 -7.18 -3.17
C MET A 226 0.40 -8.71 -3.13
N ASP A 227 -0.07 -9.33 -4.21
CA ASP A 227 -0.15 -10.78 -4.44
C ASP A 227 -0.84 -11.57 -3.33
N GLY A 228 -1.70 -10.90 -2.55
CA GLY A 228 -2.36 -11.49 -1.39
C GLY A 228 -1.40 -11.92 -0.29
N ARG A 229 -0.15 -11.42 -0.27
CA ARG A 229 0.86 -11.81 0.73
C ARG A 229 1.74 -10.69 1.27
N TRP A 230 1.85 -9.56 0.58
CA TRP A 230 2.69 -8.44 0.99
C TRP A 230 1.83 -7.25 1.39
N ASP A 231 1.93 -6.82 2.65
CA ASP A 231 1.33 -5.59 3.12
C ASP A 231 2.16 -4.41 2.60
N MET A 232 1.60 -3.67 1.65
CA MET A 232 2.27 -2.54 1.01
C MET A 232 2.36 -1.32 1.95
N MET A 233 1.51 -1.20 2.96
CA MET A 233 1.54 -0.09 3.90
C MET A 233 2.57 -0.35 5.00
N ALA A 234 2.55 -1.56 5.57
CA ALA A 234 3.48 -1.98 6.62
C ALA A 234 4.84 -2.45 6.09
N GLN A 235 4.99 -2.63 4.77
CA GLN A 235 6.22 -3.09 4.12
C GLN A 235 6.75 -4.42 4.69
N GLN A 236 5.85 -5.38 4.88
CA GLN A 236 6.18 -6.70 5.39
C GLN A 236 5.23 -7.76 4.82
N PHE A 237 5.66 -9.02 4.86
CA PHE A 237 4.74 -10.11 4.54
C PHE A 237 3.61 -10.19 5.55
N MET A 238 2.40 -10.41 5.05
CA MET A 238 1.25 -10.65 5.89
C MET A 238 1.48 -11.91 6.71
N ARG A 239 1.15 -11.82 7.99
CA ARG A 239 1.23 -12.96 8.90
C ARG A 239 0.25 -14.03 8.45
N MET A 240 0.79 -15.15 8.00
CA MET A 240 0.01 -16.27 7.53
C MET A 240 -0.45 -17.14 8.71
N SER A 241 -1.68 -17.64 8.64
CA SER A 241 -2.14 -18.66 9.58
C SER A 241 -1.66 -20.05 9.16
N GLU A 242 -1.47 -20.97 10.11
CA GLU A 242 -1.13 -22.36 9.81
C GLU A 242 -2.17 -23.00 8.88
N GLU A 243 -3.46 -22.69 9.07
CA GLU A 243 -4.55 -23.22 8.23
C GLU A 243 -4.43 -22.75 6.79
N SER A 244 -4.18 -21.46 6.55
CA SER A 244 -3.96 -20.92 5.20
C SER A 244 -2.73 -21.52 4.55
N ALA A 245 -1.64 -21.67 5.31
CA ALA A 245 -0.41 -22.30 4.83
C ALA A 245 -0.63 -23.77 4.45
N ARG A 246 -1.41 -24.50 5.27
CA ARG A 246 -1.78 -25.89 5.03
C ARG A 246 -2.62 -26.04 3.76
N ASP A 247 -3.55 -25.12 3.52
CA ASP A 247 -4.39 -25.14 2.32
C ASP A 247 -3.55 -24.92 1.05
N ILE A 248 -2.60 -23.98 1.09
CA ILE A 248 -1.63 -23.75 0.00
C ILE A 248 -0.81 -25.03 -0.26
N ALA A 249 -0.24 -25.63 0.79
CA ALA A 249 0.57 -26.82 0.68
C ALA A 249 -0.24 -28.03 0.16
N GLY A 250 -1.44 -28.23 0.68
CA GLY A 250 -2.34 -29.31 0.26
C GLY A 250 -2.80 -29.15 -1.19
N LEU A 251 -3.09 -27.92 -1.61
CA LEU A 251 -3.41 -27.62 -3.01
C LEU A 251 -2.22 -27.89 -3.93
N PHE A 252 -1.00 -27.56 -3.51
CA PHE A 252 0.22 -27.86 -4.24
C PHE A 252 0.40 -29.38 -4.46
N VAL A 253 0.24 -30.20 -3.40
CA VAL A 253 0.34 -31.66 -3.52
C VAL A 253 -0.72 -32.21 -4.47
N ARG A 254 -1.99 -31.78 -4.32
CA ARG A 254 -3.11 -32.23 -5.18
C ARG A 254 -2.93 -31.91 -6.65
N ASN A 255 -2.23 -30.81 -6.96
CA ASN A 255 -1.93 -30.38 -8.33
C ASN A 255 -0.54 -30.83 -8.81
N SER A 256 0.22 -31.54 -7.99
CA SER A 256 1.55 -32.01 -8.37
C SER A 256 1.45 -33.07 -9.48
N PRO A 257 2.41 -33.13 -10.43
CA PRO A 257 2.33 -34.08 -11.54
C PRO A 257 2.26 -35.55 -11.09
N THR A 258 2.95 -35.93 -10.00
CA THR A 258 2.84 -37.29 -9.44
C THR A 258 1.40 -37.60 -9.01
N PHE A 259 0.78 -36.70 -8.24
CA PHE A 259 -0.57 -36.91 -7.71
C PHE A 259 -1.64 -36.84 -8.81
N VAL A 260 -1.52 -35.90 -9.74
CA VAL A 260 -2.49 -35.72 -10.84
C VAL A 260 -2.47 -36.91 -11.80
N PHE A 261 -1.29 -37.49 -12.04
CA PHE A 261 -1.15 -38.60 -12.97
C PHE A 261 -1.85 -39.87 -12.45
N ASP A 262 -1.65 -40.23 -11.18
CA ASP A 262 -2.23 -41.46 -10.62
C ASP A 262 -2.36 -41.53 -9.08
N GLY A 263 -2.37 -40.39 -8.39
CA GLY A 263 -2.62 -40.32 -6.96
C GLY A 263 -4.04 -40.74 -6.58
N ILE A 264 -4.17 -41.50 -5.50
CA ILE A 264 -5.46 -42.01 -5.01
C ILE A 264 -6.04 -40.98 -4.03
N LEU A 265 -7.02 -40.21 -4.51
CA LEU A 265 -7.59 -39.06 -3.78
C LEU A 265 -7.99 -39.35 -2.32
N GLY A 266 -8.54 -40.53 -2.05
CA GLY A 266 -8.99 -40.93 -0.71
C GLY A 266 -7.88 -41.27 0.28
N THR A 267 -6.62 -41.33 -0.16
CA THR A 267 -5.46 -41.66 0.67
C THR A 267 -4.64 -40.43 1.06
N LEU A 268 -4.92 -39.26 0.46
CA LEU A 268 -4.20 -38.04 0.78
C LEU A 268 -4.56 -37.54 2.18
N GLU A 269 -3.61 -37.60 3.09
CA GLU A 269 -3.72 -37.13 4.46
C GLU A 269 -2.54 -36.24 4.85
N LEU A 270 -2.79 -35.32 5.78
CA LEU A 270 -1.73 -34.58 6.47
C LEU A 270 -1.24 -35.45 7.63
N ALA A 271 0.00 -35.92 7.57
CA ALA A 271 0.60 -36.76 8.59
C ALA A 271 1.22 -35.94 9.73
N GLU A 272 1.88 -34.82 9.41
CA GLU A 272 2.59 -33.99 10.40
C GLU A 272 2.68 -32.53 9.94
N THR A 273 2.73 -31.61 10.91
CA THR A 273 3.07 -30.19 10.70
C THR A 273 4.32 -29.87 11.51
N LEU A 274 5.32 -29.30 10.85
CA LEU A 274 6.60 -28.91 11.41
C LEU A 274 6.72 -27.38 11.37
N TYR A 275 7.38 -26.84 12.40
CA TYR A 275 7.59 -25.41 12.58
C TYR A 275 9.08 -25.10 12.40
N PRO A 276 9.53 -24.78 11.18
CA PRO A 276 10.92 -24.40 10.95
C PRO A 276 11.29 -23.14 11.74
N ASP A 277 12.56 -22.99 12.08
CA ASP A 277 13.10 -21.78 12.72
C ASP A 277 13.30 -20.66 11.69
N VAL A 278 12.22 -20.36 10.97
CA VAL A 278 12.11 -19.34 9.94
C VAL A 278 10.78 -18.64 10.16
N GLU A 279 10.80 -17.31 10.17
CA GLU A 279 9.58 -16.53 10.38
C GLU A 279 8.56 -16.79 9.26
N ASN A 280 7.28 -16.80 9.62
CA ASN A 280 6.16 -16.95 8.69
C ASN A 280 6.24 -18.20 7.78
N ALA A 281 6.84 -19.29 8.29
CA ALA A 281 7.04 -20.54 7.57
C ALA A 281 6.45 -21.76 8.31
N PHE A 282 5.91 -22.70 7.53
CA PHE A 282 5.39 -23.98 8.00
C PHE A 282 5.80 -25.08 7.01
N THR A 283 6.14 -26.27 7.53
CA THR A 283 6.36 -27.45 6.70
C THR A 283 5.29 -28.49 6.98
N PHE A 284 4.60 -28.94 5.94
CA PHE A 284 3.54 -29.94 6.02
C PHE A 284 4.02 -31.24 5.40
N VAL A 285 3.85 -32.34 6.14
CA VAL A 285 4.16 -33.69 5.67
C VAL A 285 2.86 -34.36 5.25
N PHE A 286 2.66 -34.51 3.94
CA PHE A 286 1.52 -35.23 3.38
C PHE A 286 1.88 -36.66 3.04
N ARG A 287 0.94 -37.58 3.23
CA ARG A 287 1.05 -38.96 2.76
C ARG A 287 -0.09 -39.27 1.80
N PHE A 288 0.21 -40.01 0.75
CA PHE A 288 -0.79 -40.53 -0.19
C PHE A 288 -0.25 -41.77 -0.90
N GLU A 289 -1.14 -42.50 -1.57
CA GLU A 289 -0.79 -43.63 -2.42
C GLU A 289 -1.00 -43.28 -3.90
N SER A 290 -0.12 -43.77 -4.78
CA SER A 290 -0.27 -43.72 -6.23
C SER A 290 -0.46 -45.12 -6.82
N ALA A 291 -1.15 -45.24 -7.95
CA ALA A 291 -1.43 -46.53 -8.60
C ALA A 291 -0.19 -47.17 -9.27
N HIS A 292 0.84 -46.39 -9.56
CA HIS A 292 2.11 -46.85 -10.12
C HIS A 292 3.29 -46.24 -9.37
N ALA A 293 4.43 -46.92 -9.47
CA ALA A 293 5.69 -46.40 -8.97
C ALA A 293 6.22 -45.22 -9.81
N GLY A 294 7.04 -44.39 -9.17
CA GLY A 294 7.77 -43.28 -9.80
C GLY A 294 7.21 -41.91 -9.48
N TYR A 295 7.74 -40.89 -10.14
CA TYR A 295 7.46 -39.49 -9.87
C TYR A 295 7.14 -38.71 -11.16
N GLY A 296 6.43 -37.60 -11.02
CA GLY A 296 6.17 -36.68 -12.12
C GLY A 296 5.12 -37.17 -13.13
N ASP A 297 5.12 -36.56 -14.31
CA ASP A 297 4.38 -37.06 -15.46
C ASP A 297 5.16 -38.22 -16.10
N ARG A 298 4.49 -39.36 -16.20
CA ARG A 298 5.05 -40.63 -16.69
C ARG A 298 4.42 -41.08 -18.01
N THR A 299 3.76 -40.16 -18.73
CA THR A 299 3.11 -40.44 -20.00
C THR A 299 4.08 -41.09 -20.99
N GLY A 300 3.69 -42.24 -21.55
CA GLY A 300 4.48 -42.98 -22.54
C GLY A 300 5.54 -43.93 -21.95
N GLN A 301 5.64 -44.06 -20.63
CA GLN A 301 6.52 -45.03 -19.98
C GLN A 301 5.80 -46.37 -19.74
N VAL A 302 6.56 -47.46 -19.69
CA VAL A 302 6.06 -48.75 -19.22
C VAL A 302 6.13 -48.75 -17.70
N LEU A 303 4.97 -48.85 -17.04
CA LEU A 303 4.86 -48.70 -15.58
C LEU A 303 4.58 -50.03 -14.89
N ALA A 304 5.08 -50.13 -13.65
CA ALA A 304 4.68 -51.20 -12.75
C ALA A 304 3.34 -50.83 -12.09
N GLU A 305 2.33 -51.70 -12.23
CA GLU A 305 1.03 -51.57 -11.54
C GLU A 305 1.18 -51.99 -10.08
N VAL A 306 1.71 -51.07 -9.26
CA VAL A 306 1.94 -51.29 -7.84
C VAL A 306 1.54 -50.05 -7.06
N ILE A 307 0.67 -50.25 -6.07
CA ILE A 307 0.31 -49.21 -5.11
C ILE A 307 1.57 -48.77 -4.39
N THR A 308 1.95 -47.51 -4.58
CA THR A 308 3.20 -46.95 -4.07
C THR A 308 2.86 -45.84 -3.07
N PRO A 309 3.28 -45.96 -1.80
CA PRO A 309 3.10 -44.89 -0.83
C PRO A 309 4.12 -43.79 -1.09
N HIS A 310 3.68 -42.55 -0.95
CA HIS A 310 4.49 -41.34 -1.06
C HIS A 310 4.35 -40.48 0.19
N GLU A 311 5.44 -39.82 0.56
CA GLU A 311 5.51 -38.80 1.60
C GLU A 311 6.07 -37.50 1.01
N ALA A 312 5.27 -36.43 1.03
CA ALA A 312 5.64 -35.13 0.49
C ALA A 312 5.84 -34.11 1.62
N HIS A 313 7.05 -33.57 1.71
CA HIS A 313 7.42 -32.51 2.64
C HIS A 313 7.34 -31.17 1.91
N VAL A 314 6.33 -30.36 2.22
CA VAL A 314 6.06 -29.09 1.54
C VAL A 314 6.24 -27.94 2.52
N THR A 315 7.20 -27.07 2.26
CA THR A 315 7.44 -25.86 3.05
C THR A 315 6.80 -24.67 2.36
N VAL A 316 5.87 -24.03 3.07
CA VAL A 316 5.26 -22.76 2.69
C VAL A 316 5.87 -21.67 3.55
N GLN A 317 6.40 -20.64 2.91
CA GLN A 317 6.95 -19.46 3.55
C GLN A 317 6.37 -18.24 2.86
N ASP A 318 5.92 -17.25 3.63
CA ASP A 318 5.42 -15.97 3.11
C ASP A 318 4.33 -16.15 2.02
N GLY A 319 3.43 -17.11 2.26
CA GLY A 319 2.32 -17.41 1.35
C GLY A 319 2.70 -18.15 0.06
N ALA A 320 3.93 -18.64 -0.09
CA ALA A 320 4.36 -19.41 -1.25
C ALA A 320 5.09 -20.71 -0.90
N VAL A 321 4.97 -21.72 -1.76
CA VAL A 321 5.74 -22.96 -1.64
C VAL A 321 7.19 -22.67 -2.03
N VAL A 322 8.10 -22.71 -1.06
CA VAL A 322 9.54 -22.45 -1.26
C VAL A 322 10.37 -23.73 -1.34
N SER A 323 9.84 -24.84 -0.85
CA SER A 323 10.44 -26.16 -0.95
C SER A 323 9.36 -27.23 -1.00
N ALA A 324 9.54 -28.24 -1.85
CA ALA A 324 8.69 -29.41 -1.87
C ALA A 324 9.48 -30.64 -2.30
N LEU A 325 9.58 -31.63 -1.41
CA LEU A 325 10.39 -32.83 -1.60
C LEU A 325 9.51 -34.07 -1.37
N MET A 326 9.45 -34.95 -2.37
CA MET A 326 8.73 -36.22 -2.29
C MET A 326 9.70 -37.37 -2.05
N ASP A 327 9.37 -38.22 -1.09
CA ASP A 327 10.12 -39.40 -0.67
C ASP A 327 11.60 -39.13 -0.38
N GLY A 328 11.89 -37.90 0.06
CA GLY A 328 13.26 -37.44 0.33
C GLY A 328 14.17 -37.34 -0.90
N THR A 329 13.68 -37.63 -2.11
CA THR A 329 14.53 -37.82 -3.31
C THR A 329 14.05 -37.09 -4.55
N TRP A 330 12.80 -36.62 -4.60
CA TRP A 330 12.24 -35.95 -5.77
C TRP A 330 11.86 -34.50 -5.46
N ASP A 331 12.55 -33.55 -6.10
CA ASP A 331 12.22 -32.13 -6.04
C ASP A 331 10.94 -31.86 -6.86
N MET A 332 9.84 -31.56 -6.16
CA MET A 332 8.54 -31.33 -6.78
C MET A 332 8.44 -29.96 -7.46
N LEU A 333 9.32 -29.00 -7.16
CA LEU A 333 9.34 -27.69 -7.83
C LEU A 333 10.12 -27.78 -9.14
N GLN A 334 11.26 -28.48 -9.13
CA GLN A 334 12.14 -28.63 -10.29
C GLN A 334 11.83 -29.88 -11.14
N GLN A 335 10.94 -30.76 -10.67
CA GLN A 335 10.55 -32.01 -11.31
C GLN A 335 11.74 -32.89 -11.70
N LYS A 336 12.63 -33.13 -10.73
CA LYS A 336 13.81 -33.99 -10.90
C LYS A 336 14.26 -34.63 -9.58
N LEU A 337 15.10 -35.66 -9.68
CA LEU A 337 15.77 -36.23 -8.51
C LEU A 337 16.80 -35.24 -7.93
N VAL A 338 16.90 -35.23 -6.61
CA VAL A 338 17.90 -34.46 -5.83
C VAL A 338 19.21 -35.23 -5.72
#